data_AF-S8D3X5-F1
#
_entry.id   AF-S8D3X5-F1
#
_cell.length_a   1.000
_cell.length_b   1.000
_cell.length_c   1.000
_cell.angle_alpha   90.00
_cell.angle_beta   90.00
_cell.angle_gamma   90.00
#
_symmetry.space_group_name_H-M   'P 1'
#
loop_
_entity.id
_entity.type
_entity.pdbx_description
1 polymer ?
#
loop_
_entity_poly.entity_id
_entity_poly.type
_entity_poly.pdbx_seq_one_letter_code
_entity_poly.pdbx_strand_id
1 'polypeptide(L)'
;FFSYSLAGGSIVGNIAPYQAFSLGGSGSIRGYGEGAVGTGRSCFVANNELTLPLNKSLEGFVFLDCGSDLGSGHHVPGFPGPRRGKPGSGLGYGYGIRLRSHLGQLQLDCSVNASNQRTFHFGFSN
;
A
#
# COMPACT_ATOMS: atom_id res chain seq x y z
N PHE A 1 -16.19 -5.57 11.31
CA PHE A 1 -15.04 -5.08 12.10
C PHE A 1 -14.32 -4.02 11.31
N PHE A 2 -13.96 -2.91 11.95
CA PHE A 2 -13.19 -1.84 11.33
C PHE A 2 -11.79 -1.83 11.95
N SER A 3 -10.78 -1.81 11.09
CA SER A 3 -9.37 -1.78 11.46
C SER A 3 -8.75 -0.56 10.81
N TYR A 4 -7.95 0.19 11.58
CA TYR A 4 -7.15 1.28 11.06
C TYR A 4 -5.71 1.07 11.52
N SER A 5 -4.76 1.41 10.66
CA SER A 5 -3.33 1.34 10.92
C SER A 5 -2.67 2.61 10.38
N LEU A 6 -1.73 3.14 11.13
CA LEU A 6 -0.97 4.32 10.75
C LEU A 6 0.51 4.01 10.93
N ALA A 7 1.28 4.16 9.86
CA ALA A 7 2.71 3.95 9.86
C ALA A 7 3.40 5.21 9.35
N GLY A 8 4.49 5.61 10.00
CA GLY A 8 5.29 6.73 9.56
C GLY A 8 6.72 6.58 10.03
N GLY A 9 7.66 7.06 9.22
CA GLY A 9 9.08 6.95 9.48
C GLY A 9 9.81 8.19 9.01
N SER A 10 10.87 8.56 9.72
CA SER A 10 11.78 9.62 9.28
C SER A 10 13.19 9.20 9.62
N ILE A 11 14.06 9.16 8.61
CA ILE A 11 15.49 8.91 8.80
C ILE A 11 16.16 10.26 9.07
N VAL A 12 17.16 10.30 9.96
CA VAL A 12 17.95 11.51 10.21
C VAL A 12 19.42 11.27 9.86
N GLY A 13 19.99 12.10 8.98
CA GLY A 13 21.38 11.99 8.51
C GLY A 13 21.52 11.74 7.01
N ASN A 14 22.70 11.29 6.59
CA ASN A 14 22.98 10.91 5.19
C ASN A 14 22.37 9.54 4.90
N ILE A 15 21.62 9.44 3.80
CA ILE A 15 20.89 8.23 3.42
C ILE A 15 21.37 7.73 2.06
N ALA A 16 21.58 6.42 1.93
CA ALA A 16 21.82 5.82 0.64
C ALA A 16 20.48 5.55 -0.09
N PRO A 17 20.44 5.55 -1.43
CA PRO A 17 19.18 5.42 -2.18
C PRO A 17 18.41 4.12 -1.90
N TYR A 18 19.11 3.05 -1.53
CA TYR A 18 18.50 1.76 -1.18
C TYR A 18 17.93 1.71 0.25
N GLN A 19 18.28 2.68 1.11
CA GLN A 19 17.73 2.83 2.46
C GLN A 19 16.52 3.75 2.49
N ALA A 20 16.20 4.41 1.37
CA ALA A 20 15.05 5.29 1.27
C ALA A 20 13.74 4.48 1.35
N PHE A 21 12.76 5.02 2.06
CA PHE A 21 11.43 4.42 2.14
C PHE A 21 10.79 4.43 0.76
N SER A 22 10.39 3.26 0.28
CA SER A 22 9.65 3.12 -0.96
C SER A 22 8.16 2.92 -0.64
N LEU A 23 7.33 3.81 -1.19
CA LEU A 23 5.89 3.81 -1.00
C LEU A 23 5.18 3.17 -2.19
N GLY A 24 4.19 2.34 -1.90
CA GLY A 24 3.44 1.57 -2.91
C GLY A 24 3.75 0.09 -2.85
N GLY A 25 2.78 -0.73 -3.23
CA GLY A 25 2.81 -2.19 -3.10
C GLY A 25 1.74 -2.69 -2.14
N SER A 26 1.51 -4.00 -2.11
CA SER A 26 0.47 -4.65 -1.30
C SER A 26 0.63 -4.41 0.20
N GLY A 27 1.85 -4.16 0.69
CA GLY A 27 2.16 -3.87 2.10
C GLY A 27 2.13 -2.39 2.50
N SER A 28 1.79 -1.47 1.58
CA SER A 28 1.74 -0.03 1.89
C SER A 28 0.50 0.62 1.30
N ILE A 29 0.45 0.80 -0.03
CA ILE A 29 -0.70 1.37 -0.74
C ILE A 29 -1.06 0.38 -1.85
N ARG A 30 -2.08 -0.42 -1.59
CA ARG A 30 -2.59 -1.42 -2.52
C ARG A 30 -3.06 -0.75 -3.82
N GLY A 31 -2.87 -1.42 -4.95
CA GLY A 31 -3.17 -0.88 -6.29
C GLY A 31 -2.04 -0.04 -6.93
N TYR A 32 -0.99 0.27 -6.18
CA TYR A 32 0.26 0.78 -6.75
C TYR A 32 1.31 -0.33 -6.81
N GLY A 33 2.15 -0.29 -7.84
CA GLY A 33 3.36 -1.12 -7.87
C GLY A 33 4.32 -0.75 -6.73
N GLU A 34 5.23 -1.67 -6.39
CA GLU A 34 6.23 -1.43 -5.36
C GLU A 34 7.03 -0.15 -5.64
N GLY A 35 7.03 0.77 -4.67
CA GLY A 35 7.72 2.04 -4.82
C GLY A 35 7.13 2.99 -5.87
N ALA A 36 5.94 2.73 -6.44
CA ALA A 36 5.38 3.59 -7.50
C ALA A 36 4.87 4.94 -6.98
N VAL A 37 4.55 5.06 -5.69
CA VAL A 37 3.97 6.28 -5.10
C VAL A 37 5.02 7.33 -4.77
N GLY A 38 6.14 6.91 -4.18
CA GLY A 38 7.20 7.81 -3.73
C GLY A 38 8.41 7.06 -3.22
N THR A 39 9.56 7.74 -3.21
CA THR A 39 10.77 7.23 -2.56
C THR A 39 11.45 8.37 -1.82
N GLY A 40 11.49 8.31 -0.50
CA GLY A 40 11.90 9.44 0.33
C GLY A 40 12.59 9.04 1.63
N ARG A 41 13.15 10.05 2.31
CA ARG A 41 13.77 9.94 3.63
C ARG A 41 12.74 9.86 4.76
N SER A 42 11.56 10.43 4.53
CA SER A 42 10.42 10.38 5.44
C SER A 42 9.22 9.82 4.69
N CYS A 43 8.39 9.06 5.38
CA CYS A 43 7.20 8.45 4.82
C CYS A 43 6.06 8.48 5.83
N PHE A 44 4.85 8.50 5.30
CA PHE A 44 3.62 8.40 6.05
C PHE A 44 2.63 7.56 5.27
N VAL A 45 2.00 6.60 5.92
CA VAL A 45 1.03 5.66 5.36
C VAL A 45 -0.10 5.49 6.35
N ALA A 46 -1.33 5.62 5.88
CA ALA A 46 -2.54 5.34 6.62
C ALA A 46 -3.34 4.27 5.89
N ASN A 47 -3.70 3.21 6.59
CA ASN A 47 -4.47 2.08 6.07
C ASN A 47 -5.77 1.97 6.86
N ASN A 48 -6.89 1.96 6.16
CA ASN A 48 -8.20 1.74 6.73
C ASN A 48 -8.81 0.51 6.08
N GLU A 49 -9.27 -0.45 6.86
CA GLU A 49 -9.87 -1.68 6.38
C GLU A 49 -11.19 -1.93 7.12
N LEU A 50 -12.25 -2.14 6.35
CA LEU A 50 -13.58 -2.46 6.82
C LEU A 50 -13.92 -3.89 6.40
N THR A 51 -13.97 -4.80 7.37
CA THR A 51 -14.26 -6.22 7.16
C THR A 51 -15.70 -6.54 7.55
N LEU A 52 -16.45 -7.12 6.62
CA LEU A 52 -17.83 -7.56 6.77
C LEU A 52 -17.87 -9.10 6.74
N PRO A 53 -18.17 -9.77 7.86
CA PRO A 53 -18.36 -11.21 7.86
C PRO A 53 -19.68 -11.54 7.15
N LEU A 54 -19.61 -12.16 5.96
CA LEU A 54 -20.80 -12.57 5.20
C LEU A 54 -21.28 -13.96 5.64
N ASN A 55 -20.35 -14.90 5.83
CA ASN A 55 -20.62 -16.27 6.30
C ASN A 55 -19.50 -16.75 7.22
N LYS A 56 -19.69 -17.92 7.88
CA LYS A 56 -18.68 -18.54 8.76
C LYS A 56 -17.32 -18.80 8.08
N SER A 57 -17.32 -18.93 6.76
CA SER A 57 -16.11 -19.19 5.95
C SER A 57 -15.79 -18.06 4.97
N LEU A 58 -16.63 -17.04 4.82
CA LEU A 58 -16.45 -15.97 3.83
C LEU A 58 -16.52 -14.60 4.50
N GLU A 59 -15.43 -13.85 4.38
CA GLU A 59 -15.30 -12.49 4.87
C GLU A 59 -15.12 -11.55 3.67
N GLY A 60 -15.99 -10.56 3.52
CA GLY A 60 -15.74 -9.45 2.61
C GLY A 60 -14.90 -8.38 3.32
N PHE A 61 -14.02 -7.68 2.61
CA PHE A 61 -13.34 -6.53 3.16
C PHE A 61 -13.21 -5.43 2.12
N VAL A 62 -13.28 -4.19 2.57
CA VAL A 62 -13.06 -2.98 1.77
C VAL A 62 -11.91 -2.25 2.42
N PHE A 63 -10.99 -1.73 1.62
CA PHE A 63 -9.85 -0.99 2.14
C PHE A 63 -9.66 0.34 1.45
N LEU A 64 -9.06 1.25 2.19
CA LEU A 64 -8.64 2.56 1.75
C LEU A 64 -7.27 2.84 2.37
N ASP A 65 -6.27 2.88 1.51
CA ASP A 65 -4.89 3.15 1.84
C ASP A 65 -4.48 4.49 1.24
N CYS A 66 -3.80 5.33 2.02
CA CYS A 66 -3.19 6.55 1.52
C CYS A 66 -1.79 6.69 2.08
N GLY A 67 -0.90 7.35 1.34
CA GLY A 67 0.41 7.64 1.87
C GLY A 67 1.17 8.67 1.05
N SER A 68 2.19 9.24 1.67
CA SER A 68 3.00 10.30 1.13
C SER A 68 4.44 10.22 1.62
N ASP A 69 5.38 10.60 0.76
CA ASP A 69 6.80 10.70 1.08
C ASP A 69 7.18 12.06 1.71
N LEU A 70 6.18 12.87 2.10
CA LEU A 70 6.32 14.22 2.66
C LEU A 70 7.21 15.14 1.81
N GLY A 71 7.32 14.87 0.51
CA GLY A 71 8.20 15.61 -0.38
C GLY A 71 9.69 15.36 -0.12
N SER A 72 10.07 14.41 0.72
CA SER A 72 11.47 14.11 1.07
C SER A 72 12.24 13.40 -0.07
N GLY A 73 11.59 13.12 -1.21
CA GLY A 73 12.21 12.45 -2.34
C GLY A 73 13.32 13.23 -3.06
N HIS A 74 13.42 14.55 -2.85
CA HIS A 74 14.53 15.37 -3.35
C HIS A 74 15.77 15.32 -2.45
N HIS A 75 15.63 14.88 -1.19
CA HIS A 75 16.74 14.70 -0.26
C HIS A 75 17.45 13.36 -0.44
N VAL A 76 16.95 12.48 -1.31
CA VAL A 76 17.58 11.20 -1.64
C VAL A 76 18.59 11.42 -2.78
N PRO A 77 19.88 11.07 -2.60
CA PRO A 77 20.89 11.17 -3.65
C PRO A 77 20.44 10.45 -4.92
N GLY A 78 20.44 11.15 -6.06
CA GLY A 78 20.04 10.59 -7.36
C GLY A 78 18.60 10.87 -7.80
N PHE A 79 17.80 11.62 -7.03
CA PHE A 79 16.46 12.09 -7.40
C PHE A 79 15.53 11.01 -7.98
N PRO A 80 15.41 9.81 -7.37
CA PRO A 80 14.63 8.71 -7.95
C PRO A 80 13.13 9.01 -8.05
N GLY A 81 12.59 9.90 -7.18
CA GLY A 81 11.20 10.36 -7.24
C GLY A 81 10.93 11.24 -8.47
N PRO A 82 11.54 12.44 -8.57
CA PRO A 82 11.35 13.35 -9.70
C PRO A 82 11.74 12.74 -11.05
N ARG A 83 12.85 11.97 -11.09
CA ARG A 83 13.30 11.33 -12.34
C ARG A 83 12.40 10.19 -12.82
N ARG A 84 11.61 9.58 -11.92
CA ARG A 84 10.61 8.56 -12.29
C ARG A 84 9.19 9.11 -12.34
N GLY A 85 9.00 10.43 -12.23
CA GLY A 85 7.69 11.08 -12.28
C GLY A 85 6.73 10.60 -11.18
N LYS A 86 7.26 10.21 -10.02
CA LYS A 86 6.41 9.72 -8.92
C LYS A 86 5.61 10.88 -8.34
N PRO A 87 4.31 10.69 -8.05
CA PRO A 87 3.44 11.77 -7.55
C PRO A 87 3.83 12.26 -6.15
N GLY A 88 4.60 11.49 -5.35
CA GLY A 88 5.01 11.84 -3.99
C GLY A 88 3.93 11.57 -2.93
N SER A 89 2.67 11.48 -3.37
CA SER A 89 1.55 10.97 -2.59
C SER A 89 0.66 10.09 -3.44
N GLY A 90 0.01 9.11 -2.82
CA GLY A 90 -0.84 8.15 -3.50
C GLY A 90 -1.99 7.72 -2.61
N LEU A 91 -3.11 7.42 -3.25
CA LEU A 91 -4.29 6.88 -2.60
C LEU A 91 -4.77 5.67 -3.40
N GLY A 92 -4.91 4.55 -2.71
CA GLY A 92 -5.39 3.29 -3.25
C GLY A 92 -6.59 2.84 -2.45
N TYR A 93 -7.65 2.46 -3.13
CA TYR A 93 -8.83 1.90 -2.48
C TYR A 93 -9.26 0.66 -3.23
N GLY A 94 -9.97 -0.21 -2.54
CA GLY A 94 -10.38 -1.46 -3.15
C GLY A 94 -11.23 -2.29 -2.24
N TYR A 95 -11.57 -3.46 -2.74
CA TYR A 95 -12.37 -4.42 -2.02
C TYR A 95 -11.90 -5.82 -2.35
N GLY A 96 -12.20 -6.75 -1.48
CA GLY A 96 -11.81 -8.13 -1.63
C GLY A 96 -12.66 -9.05 -0.79
N ILE A 97 -12.41 -10.34 -0.98
CA ILE A 97 -13.01 -11.42 -0.23
C ILE A 97 -11.92 -12.35 0.28
N ARG A 98 -12.07 -12.81 1.51
CA ARG A 98 -11.27 -13.86 2.13
C ARG A 98 -12.16 -15.06 2.37
N LEU A 99 -11.84 -16.16 1.70
CA LEU A 99 -12.50 -17.43 1.91
C LEU A 99 -11.58 -18.31 2.76
N ARG A 100 -12.02 -18.62 3.98
CA ARG A 100 -11.36 -19.56 4.88
C ARG A 100 -11.93 -20.95 4.64
N SER A 101 -11.13 -21.81 4.01
CA SER A 101 -11.44 -23.21 3.82
C SER A 101 -10.60 -24.06 4.77
N HIS A 102 -11.04 -25.30 5.05
CA HIS A 102 -10.27 -26.24 5.88
C HIS A 102 -8.88 -26.59 5.29
N LEU A 103 -8.69 -26.34 4.00
CA LEU A 103 -7.48 -26.62 3.22
C LEU A 103 -6.55 -25.40 3.05
N GLY A 104 -6.95 -24.22 3.52
CA GLY A 104 -6.20 -22.98 3.33
C GLY A 104 -7.09 -21.74 3.23
N GLN A 105 -6.45 -20.58 3.26
CA GLN A 105 -7.10 -19.28 3.11
C GLN A 105 -6.88 -18.73 1.70
N LEU A 106 -7.98 -18.50 1.00
CA LEU A 106 -8.00 -17.83 -0.29
C LEU A 106 -8.30 -16.35 -0.09
N GLN A 107 -7.48 -15.47 -0.68
CA GLN A 107 -7.72 -14.04 -0.71
C GLN A 107 -7.78 -13.56 -2.15
N LEU A 108 -8.85 -12.85 -2.46
CA LEU A 108 -9.06 -12.18 -3.73
C LEU A 108 -9.28 -10.70 -3.43
N ASP A 109 -8.47 -9.82 -3.99
CA ASP A 109 -8.65 -8.39 -3.85
C ASP A 109 -8.50 -7.63 -5.17
N CYS A 110 -9.30 -6.57 -5.27
CA CYS A 110 -9.44 -5.70 -6.40
C CYS A 110 -9.08 -4.30 -5.92
N SER A 111 -7.90 -3.84 -6.27
CA SER A 111 -7.36 -2.54 -5.90
C SER A 111 -7.49 -1.56 -7.06
N VAL A 112 -7.85 -0.32 -6.78
CA VAL A 112 -7.88 0.78 -7.73
C VAL A 112 -7.03 1.91 -7.20
N ASN A 113 -6.12 2.40 -8.02
CA ASN A 113 -5.29 3.55 -7.66
C ASN A 113 -5.91 4.88 -8.11
N ALA A 114 -5.39 5.99 -7.60
CA ALA A 114 -5.86 7.34 -7.98
C ALA A 114 -5.66 7.64 -9.48
N SER A 115 -4.75 6.92 -10.16
CA SER A 115 -4.54 7.00 -11.61
C SER A 115 -5.50 6.11 -12.42
N ASN A 116 -6.56 5.60 -11.79
CA ASN A 116 -7.58 4.75 -12.39
C ASN A 116 -7.07 3.41 -12.97
N GLN A 117 -5.89 2.95 -12.53
CA GLN A 117 -5.41 1.61 -12.85
C GLN A 117 -5.97 0.62 -11.83
N ARG A 118 -6.49 -0.49 -12.34
CA ARG A 118 -7.02 -1.59 -11.54
C ARG A 118 -5.98 -2.70 -11.45
N THR A 119 -5.73 -3.16 -10.24
CA THR A 119 -4.83 -4.29 -9.96
C THR A 119 -5.61 -5.35 -9.22
N PHE A 120 -5.57 -6.57 -9.74
CA PHE A 120 -6.16 -7.73 -9.10
C PHE A 120 -5.05 -8.51 -8.42
N HIS A 121 -5.18 -8.75 -7.12
CA HIS A 121 -4.29 -9.64 -6.39
C HIS A 121 -5.03 -10.89 -5.97
N PHE A 122 -4.32 -12.00 -6.10
CA PHE A 122 -4.75 -13.32 -5.67
C PHE A 122 -3.70 -13.88 -4.73
N GLY A 123 -4.11 -14.21 -3.51
CA GLY A 123 -3.28 -14.83 -2.50
C GLY A 123 -3.87 -16.17 -2.09
N PHE A 124 -3.00 -17.17 -2.01
CA PHE A 124 -3.34 -18.45 -1.39
C PHE A 124 -2.34 -18.70 -0.26
N SER A 125 -2.85 -18.84 0.96
CA SER A 125 -2.06 -19.27 2.12
C SER A 125 -2.51 -20.68 2.51
N ASN A 126 -1.56 -21.60 2.62
CA ASN A 126 -1.78 -22.91 3.22
C ASN A 126 -1.70 -22.79 4.75
#